data_AF-A0A925XZJ0-F1
#
_entry.id   AF-A0A925XZJ0-F1
#
_cell.length_a   1.000
_cell.length_b   1.000
_cell.length_c   1.000
_cell.angle_alpha   90.00
_cell.angle_beta   90.00
_cell.angle_gamma   90.00
#
_symmetry.space_group_name_H-M   'P 1'
#
loop_
_entity.id
_entity.type
_entity.pdbx_description
1 polymer ?
#
loop_
_entity_poly.entity_id
_entity_poly.type
_entity_poly.pdbx_seq_one_letter_code
_entity_poly.pdbx_strand_id
1 'polypeptide(L)'
;MNDPRPLKQQAQILTEQVGDTLARYLVLHNRLFTWKNIFGWNQFEEIKLAIPPLVEQLNQITADNKQGLELAAQLPDELLDKPVITEFYRFMTEYLDALRLSVQIMGRLLTQLEAKSLKTGAFKQSAYEADLVMYKKKIDTYQLYGMELNRVVSTLKH
;
A
#
# COMPACT_ATOMS: atom_id res chain seq x y z
N MET A 1 -13.40 22.12 -15.49
CA MET A 1 -11.98 21.85 -15.81
C MET A 1 -11.97 21.04 -17.09
N ASN A 2 -11.43 21.56 -18.20
CA ASN A 2 -11.63 20.96 -19.54
C ASN A 2 -10.36 20.29 -20.10
N ASP A 3 -9.26 20.30 -19.35
CA ASP A 3 -7.98 19.74 -19.75
C ASP A 3 -7.63 18.55 -18.85
N PRO A 4 -7.50 17.32 -19.40
CA PRO A 4 -7.14 16.14 -18.63
C PRO A 4 -5.63 16.05 -18.32
N ARG A 5 -4.77 16.85 -18.98
CA ARG A 5 -3.31 16.75 -18.85
C ARG A 5 -2.80 16.92 -17.41
N PRO A 6 -3.30 17.87 -16.59
CA PRO A 6 -2.87 17.99 -15.20
C PRO A 6 -3.15 16.73 -14.37
N LEU A 7 -4.27 16.05 -14.61
CA LEU A 7 -4.60 14.80 -13.94
C LEU A 7 -3.72 13.64 -14.40
N LYS A 8 -3.40 13.57 -15.71
CA LYS A 8 -2.43 12.59 -16.22
C LYS A 8 -1.04 12.78 -15.58
N GLN A 9 -0.59 14.03 -15.43
CA GLN A 9 0.67 14.35 -14.74
C GLN A 9 0.63 13.99 -13.26
N GLN A 10 -0.46 14.32 -12.56
CA GLN A 10 -0.63 13.94 -11.16
C GLN A 10 -0.66 12.41 -10.98
N ALA A 11 -1.33 11.68 -11.88
CA ALA A 11 -1.35 10.21 -11.88
C ALA A 11 0.07 9.61 -12.02
N GLN A 12 0.92 10.22 -12.85
CA GLN A 12 2.31 9.83 -12.98
C GLN A 12 3.09 10.05 -11.66
N ILE A 13 2.96 11.24 -11.06
CA ILE A 13 3.60 11.58 -9.78
C ILE A 13 3.16 10.60 -8.68
N LEU A 14 1.86 10.31 -8.58
CA LEU A 14 1.33 9.33 -7.63
C LEU A 14 1.93 7.95 -7.85
N THR A 15 2.05 7.51 -9.10
CA THR A 15 2.64 6.19 -9.43
C THR A 15 4.09 6.09 -8.96
N GLU A 16 4.89 7.16 -9.16
CA GLU A 16 6.28 7.22 -8.71
C GLU A 16 6.38 7.20 -7.17
N GLN A 17 5.60 8.04 -6.50
CA GLN A 17 5.54 8.09 -5.03
C GLN A 17 5.14 6.74 -4.42
N VAL A 18 4.12 6.09 -4.99
CA VAL A 18 3.67 4.77 -4.56
C VAL A 18 4.73 3.71 -4.81
N GLY A 19 5.44 3.76 -5.94
CA GLY A 19 6.54 2.86 -6.25
C GLY A 19 7.65 2.93 -5.20
N ASP A 20 8.05 4.13 -4.81
CA ASP A 20 9.05 4.35 -3.77
C ASP A 20 8.61 3.85 -2.39
N THR A 21 7.34 4.04 -2.04
CA THR A 21 6.76 3.54 -0.79
C THR A 21 6.67 2.01 -0.79
N LEU A 22 6.25 1.42 -1.91
CA LEU A 22 6.19 -0.03 -2.09
C LEU A 22 7.58 -0.65 -1.96
N ALA A 23 8.60 -0.08 -2.58
CA ALA A 23 9.97 -0.57 -2.49
C ALA A 23 10.46 -0.63 -1.04
N ARG A 24 10.21 0.43 -0.26
CA ARG A 24 10.53 0.48 1.18
C ARG A 24 9.73 -0.56 1.98
N TYR A 25 8.44 -0.70 1.71
CA TYR A 25 7.61 -1.73 2.33
C TYR A 25 8.14 -3.14 2.04
N LEU A 26 8.52 -3.44 0.79
CA LEU A 26 9.01 -4.77 0.40
C LEU A 26 10.32 -5.14 1.11
N VAL A 27 11.19 -4.16 1.39
CA VAL A 27 12.36 -4.38 2.24
C VAL A 27 11.95 -4.85 3.64
N LEU A 28 10.95 -4.20 4.25
CA LEU A 28 10.44 -4.58 5.57
C LEU A 28 9.72 -5.94 5.55
N HIS A 29 8.89 -6.18 4.53
CA HIS A 29 8.21 -7.46 4.30
C HIS A 29 9.23 -8.60 4.23
N ASN A 30 10.26 -8.45 3.40
CA ASN A 30 11.31 -9.45 3.26
C ASN A 30 12.02 -9.67 4.60
N ARG A 31 12.39 -8.60 5.32
CA ARG A 31 12.99 -8.70 6.66
C ARG A 31 12.10 -9.48 7.62
N LEU A 32 10.78 -9.24 7.61
CA LEU A 32 9.81 -9.91 8.48
C LEU A 32 9.69 -11.42 8.23
N PHE A 33 9.87 -11.89 7.00
CA PHE A 33 9.73 -13.32 6.67
C PHE A 33 11.07 -14.02 6.38
N THR A 34 12.20 -13.34 6.59
CA THR A 34 13.52 -13.98 6.50
C THR A 34 13.74 -15.04 7.58
N TRP A 35 14.58 -16.03 7.27
CA TRP A 35 14.96 -17.09 8.20
C TRP A 35 15.61 -16.55 9.49
N LYS A 36 16.20 -15.35 9.45
CA LYS A 36 16.74 -14.66 10.63
C LYS A 36 15.68 -14.42 11.71
N ASN A 37 14.40 -14.27 11.34
CA ASN A 37 13.30 -14.21 12.31
C ASN A 37 12.99 -15.56 12.95
N ILE A 38 13.16 -16.66 12.22
CA ILE A 38 12.98 -18.02 12.75
C ILE A 38 14.03 -18.30 13.83
N PHE A 39 15.24 -17.77 13.67
CA PHE A 39 16.34 -17.93 14.63
C PHE A 39 16.41 -16.82 15.70
N GLY A 40 15.48 -15.86 15.70
CA GLY A 40 15.45 -14.76 16.69
C GLY A 40 16.60 -13.77 16.58
N TRP A 41 17.24 -13.67 15.40
CA TRP A 41 18.42 -12.83 15.17
C TRP A 41 18.08 -11.44 14.61
N ASN A 42 16.80 -11.12 14.51
CA ASN A 42 16.36 -9.87 13.90
C ASN A 42 16.15 -8.81 14.97
N GLN A 43 16.61 -7.60 14.67
CA GLN A 43 16.33 -6.43 15.49
C GLN A 43 14.95 -5.91 15.12
N PHE A 44 13.92 -6.36 15.84
CA PHE A 44 12.53 -5.96 15.60
C PHE A 44 12.31 -4.45 15.75
N GLU A 45 13.13 -3.78 16.57
CA GLU A 45 13.03 -2.34 16.85
C GLU A 45 13.17 -1.49 15.59
N GLU A 46 14.14 -1.77 14.73
CA GLU A 46 14.33 -1.05 13.47
C GLU A 46 13.12 -1.17 12.54
N ILE A 47 12.51 -2.37 12.49
CA ILE A 47 11.35 -2.63 11.63
C ILE A 47 10.12 -1.91 12.19
N LYS A 48 9.95 -1.91 13.52
CA LYS A 48 8.86 -1.17 14.21
C LYS A 48 8.98 0.33 13.96
N LEU A 49 10.18 0.91 14.06
CA LEU A 49 10.42 2.33 13.82
C LEU A 49 10.18 2.75 12.37
N ALA A 50 10.36 1.84 11.40
CA ALA A 50 10.14 2.12 9.99
C ALA A 50 8.66 2.10 9.56
N ILE A 51 7.75 1.55 10.38
CA ILE A 51 6.33 1.44 10.03
C ILE A 51 5.58 2.78 10.07
N PRO A 52 5.62 3.58 11.16
CA PRO A 52 4.86 4.83 11.23
C PRO A 52 5.17 5.79 10.07
N PRO A 53 6.43 6.01 9.66
CA PRO A 53 6.74 6.85 8.50
C PRO A 53 6.11 6.35 7.19
N LEU A 54 6.05 5.03 6.98
CA LEU A 54 5.40 4.46 5.79
C LEU A 54 3.89 4.64 5.80
N VAL A 55 3.26 4.44 6.96
CA VAL A 55 1.82 4.68 7.11
C VAL A 55 1.48 6.15 6.85
N GLU A 56 2.30 7.07 7.37
CA GLU A 56 2.12 8.50 7.15
C GLU A 56 2.28 8.88 5.67
N GLN A 57 3.31 8.34 5.01
CA GLN A 57 3.49 8.56 3.57
C GLN A 57 2.30 8.02 2.76
N LEU A 58 1.78 6.84 3.10
CA LEU A 58 0.59 6.28 2.44
C LEU A 58 -0.67 7.11 2.70
N ASN A 59 -0.82 7.69 3.89
CA ASN A 59 -1.92 8.61 4.19
C ASN A 59 -1.85 9.87 3.31
N GLN A 60 -0.66 10.45 3.17
CA GLN A 60 -0.46 11.62 2.31
C GLN A 60 -0.80 11.32 0.85
N ILE A 61 -0.27 10.22 0.31
CA ILE A 61 -0.56 9.79 -1.07
C ILE A 61 -2.05 9.51 -1.25
N THR A 62 -2.71 8.93 -0.24
CA THR A 62 -4.17 8.69 -0.27
C THR A 62 -4.96 9.99 -0.33
N ALA A 63 -4.54 11.02 0.39
CA ALA A 63 -5.18 12.34 0.33
C ALA A 63 -5.04 12.97 -1.07
N ASP A 64 -3.83 12.92 -1.64
CA ASP A 64 -3.55 13.44 -2.98
C ASP A 64 -4.36 12.68 -4.06
N ASN A 65 -4.46 11.35 -3.93
CA ASN A 65 -5.27 10.51 -4.80
C ASN A 65 -6.77 10.83 -4.70
N LYS A 66 -7.28 11.07 -3.49
CA LYS A 66 -8.68 11.45 -3.28
C LYS A 66 -9.03 12.76 -3.98
N GLN A 67 -8.16 13.76 -3.86
CA GLN A 67 -8.32 15.03 -4.58
C GLN A 67 -8.33 14.80 -6.11
N GLY A 68 -7.42 13.96 -6.61
CA GLY A 68 -7.38 13.60 -8.03
C GLY A 68 -8.64 12.88 -8.52
N LEU A 69 -9.22 11.99 -7.70
CA LEU A 69 -10.48 11.31 -8.01
C LEU A 69 -11.66 12.30 -8.11
N GLU A 70 -11.75 13.23 -7.15
CA GLU A 70 -12.78 14.28 -7.15
C GLU A 70 -12.69 15.19 -8.38
N LEU A 71 -11.47 15.57 -8.78
CA LEU A 71 -11.22 16.35 -9.98
C LEU A 71 -11.51 15.56 -11.27
N ALA A 72 -11.15 14.28 -11.31
CA ALA A 72 -11.42 13.39 -12.44
C ALA A 72 -12.94 13.21 -12.66
N ALA A 73 -13.73 13.11 -11.58
CA ALA A 73 -15.19 13.01 -11.68
C ALA A 73 -15.84 14.27 -12.30
N GLN A 74 -15.21 15.44 -12.13
CA GLN A 74 -15.68 16.73 -12.64
C GLN A 74 -15.27 17.02 -14.10
N LEU A 75 -14.51 16.13 -14.74
CA LEU A 75 -14.21 16.26 -16.16
C LEU A 75 -15.50 16.17 -17.00
N PRO A 76 -15.60 16.88 -18.13
CA PRO A 76 -16.71 16.72 -19.07
C PRO A 76 -16.86 15.27 -19.54
N ASP A 77 -18.09 14.77 -19.64
CA ASP A 77 -18.39 13.39 -20.10
C ASP A 77 -17.96 13.15 -21.56
N GLU A 78 -17.84 14.22 -22.34
CA GLU A 78 -17.41 14.20 -23.74
C GLU A 78 -15.90 13.91 -23.89
N LEU A 79 -15.12 14.03 -22.82
CA LEU A 79 -13.69 13.71 -22.84
C LEU A 79 -13.48 12.19 -22.86
N LEU A 80 -12.94 11.69 -23.97
CA LEU A 80 -12.60 10.27 -24.16
C LEU A 80 -11.67 9.73 -23.05
N ASP A 81 -10.80 10.57 -22.49
CA ASP A 81 -9.87 10.21 -21.42
C ASP A 81 -10.53 10.04 -20.04
N LYS A 82 -11.71 10.64 -19.81
CA LYS A 82 -12.34 10.70 -18.48
C LYS A 82 -12.50 9.31 -17.85
N PRO A 83 -13.06 8.28 -18.53
CA PRO A 83 -13.25 6.97 -17.93
C PRO A 83 -11.92 6.34 -17.46
N VAL A 84 -10.86 6.46 -18.25
CA VAL A 84 -9.54 5.89 -17.95
C VAL A 84 -8.90 6.60 -16.75
N ILE A 85 -8.99 7.93 -16.71
CA ILE A 85 -8.49 8.73 -15.59
C ILE A 85 -9.26 8.42 -14.30
N THR A 86 -10.59 8.41 -14.34
CA THR A 86 -11.41 8.05 -13.18
C THR A 86 -11.13 6.63 -12.69
N GLU A 87 -10.97 5.68 -13.62
CA GLU A 87 -10.65 4.29 -13.29
C GLU A 87 -9.27 4.17 -12.62
N PHE A 88 -8.27 4.91 -13.09
CA PHE A 88 -6.94 4.99 -12.45
C PHE A 88 -7.06 5.38 -10.97
N TYR A 89 -7.70 6.53 -10.67
CA TYR A 89 -7.80 7.03 -9.30
C TYR A 89 -8.64 6.10 -8.40
N ARG A 90 -9.63 5.42 -8.97
CA ARG A 90 -10.42 4.42 -8.25
C ARG A 90 -9.57 3.21 -7.87
N PHE A 91 -8.86 2.60 -8.82
CA PHE A 91 -7.97 1.47 -8.53
C PHE A 91 -6.82 1.86 -7.62
N MET A 92 -6.30 3.07 -7.75
CA MET A 92 -5.26 3.59 -6.87
C MET A 92 -5.79 3.72 -5.43
N THR A 93 -7.04 4.13 -5.23
CA THR A 93 -7.67 4.18 -3.90
C THR A 93 -7.65 2.79 -3.23
N GLU A 94 -8.10 1.77 -3.96
CA GLU A 94 -8.18 0.41 -3.45
C GLU A 94 -6.78 -0.20 -3.20
N TYR A 95 -5.84 0.08 -4.09
CA TYR A 95 -4.44 -0.29 -3.95
C TYR A 95 -3.82 0.32 -2.68
N LEU A 96 -3.99 1.63 -2.49
CA LEU A 96 -3.43 2.37 -1.37
C LEU A 96 -4.01 1.90 -0.04
N ASP A 97 -5.32 1.67 0.04
CA ASP A 97 -5.94 1.16 1.27
C ASP A 97 -5.42 -0.24 1.62
N ALA A 98 -5.33 -1.13 0.62
CA ALA A 98 -4.81 -2.47 0.83
C ALA A 98 -3.33 -2.46 1.26
N LEU A 99 -2.50 -1.64 0.62
CA LEU A 99 -1.08 -1.48 0.99
C LEU A 99 -0.92 -0.86 2.39
N ARG A 100 -1.69 0.17 2.73
CA ARG A 100 -1.66 0.79 4.06
C ARG A 100 -2.06 -0.21 5.14
N LEU A 101 -3.13 -0.97 4.92
CA LEU A 101 -3.56 -1.99 5.86
C LEU A 101 -2.52 -3.11 5.99
N SER A 102 -1.86 -3.52 4.90
CA SER A 102 -0.79 -4.51 4.98
C SER A 102 0.37 -4.02 5.86
N VAL A 103 0.79 -2.76 5.71
CA VAL A 103 1.82 -2.13 6.57
C VAL A 103 1.39 -2.08 8.03
N GLN A 104 0.14 -1.70 8.31
CA GLN A 104 -0.38 -1.66 9.69
C GLN A 104 -0.47 -3.04 10.34
N ILE A 105 -0.95 -4.05 9.60
CA ILE A 105 -1.03 -5.43 10.09
C ILE A 105 0.39 -5.99 10.33
N MET A 106 1.36 -5.64 9.47
CA MET A 106 2.76 -6.00 9.65
C MET A 106 3.30 -5.53 11.01
N GLY A 107 2.92 -4.33 11.45
CA GLY A 107 3.26 -3.82 12.79
C GLY A 107 2.71 -4.68 13.93
N ARG A 108 1.46 -5.15 13.81
CA ARG A 108 0.87 -6.05 14.81
C ARG A 108 1.54 -7.43 14.82
N LEU A 109 1.85 -7.96 13.63
CA LEU A 109 2.58 -9.21 13.48
C LEU A 109 3.96 -9.15 14.14
N LEU A 110 4.68 -8.03 13.98
CA LEU A 110 5.97 -7.81 14.64
C LEU A 110 5.85 -7.89 16.17
N THR A 111 4.86 -7.24 16.76
CA THR A 111 4.63 -7.30 18.22
C THR A 111 4.36 -8.73 18.69
N GLN A 112 3.61 -9.53 17.92
CA GLN A 112 3.37 -10.94 18.26
C GLN A 112 4.62 -11.81 18.11
N LEU A 113 5.42 -11.58 17.07
CA LEU A 113 6.67 -12.31 16.84
C LEU A 113 7.71 -12.00 17.93
N GLU A 114 7.83 -10.73 18.33
CA GLU A 114 8.69 -10.30 19.43
C GLU A 114 8.24 -10.89 20.77
N ALA A 115 6.93 -10.87 21.06
CA ALA A 115 6.39 -11.52 22.26
C ALA A 115 6.70 -13.02 22.30
N LYS A 116 6.57 -13.70 21.15
CA LYS A 116 6.93 -15.12 20.99
C LYS A 116 8.43 -15.36 21.21
N SER A 117 9.30 -14.53 20.63
CA SER A 117 10.77 -14.70 20.76
C SER A 117 11.24 -14.46 22.19
N LEU A 118 10.66 -13.48 22.88
CA LEU A 118 10.98 -13.17 24.27
C LEU A 118 10.32 -14.14 25.27
N LYS A 119 9.54 -15.11 24.79
CA LYS A 119 8.73 -16.04 25.61
C LYS A 119 7.86 -15.31 26.63
N THR A 120 7.36 -14.13 26.28
CA THR A 120 6.48 -13.37 27.17
C THR A 120 5.08 -13.98 27.12
N GLY A 121 4.36 -13.96 28.26
CA GLY A 121 2.96 -14.40 28.32
C GLY A 121 1.99 -13.53 27.50
N ALA A 122 2.49 -12.52 26.78
CA ALA A 122 1.72 -11.62 25.93
C ALA A 122 1.44 -12.21 24.53
N PHE A 123 2.13 -13.27 24.11
CA PHE A 123 1.90 -13.91 22.82
C PHE A 123 0.55 -14.63 22.79
N LYS A 124 -0.28 -14.31 21.79
CA LYS A 124 -1.57 -14.97 21.55
C LYS A 124 -1.58 -15.61 20.17
N GLN A 125 -1.47 -16.94 20.12
CA GLN A 125 -1.41 -17.69 18.85
C GLN A 125 -2.58 -17.39 17.91
N SER A 126 -3.81 -17.36 18.44
CA SER A 126 -5.01 -17.06 17.64
C SER A 126 -5.00 -15.65 17.05
N ALA A 127 -4.49 -14.66 17.78
CA ALA A 127 -4.36 -13.30 17.28
C ALA A 127 -3.31 -13.21 16.16
N TYR A 128 -2.17 -13.89 16.34
CA TYR A 128 -1.12 -13.98 15.32
C TYR A 128 -1.64 -14.62 14.03
N GLU A 129 -2.35 -15.75 14.11
CA GLU A 129 -2.89 -16.45 12.95
C GLU A 129 -3.94 -15.61 12.21
N ALA A 130 -4.83 -14.93 12.95
CA ALA A 130 -5.82 -14.03 12.37
C ALA A 130 -5.15 -12.84 11.65
N ASP A 131 -4.17 -12.19 12.27
CA ASP A 131 -3.41 -11.11 11.64
C ASP A 131 -2.63 -11.61 10.42
N LEU A 132 -2.08 -12.83 10.43
CA LEU A 132 -1.35 -13.38 9.30
C LEU A 132 -2.27 -13.66 8.11
N VAL A 133 -3.49 -14.16 8.34
CA VAL A 133 -4.50 -14.36 7.30
C VAL A 133 -4.94 -13.01 6.71
N MET A 134 -5.22 -12.03 7.56
CA MET A 134 -5.58 -10.68 7.12
C MET A 134 -4.45 -10.03 6.31
N TYR A 135 -3.20 -10.20 6.76
CA TYR A 135 -2.02 -9.69 6.08
C TYR A 135 -1.89 -10.25 4.66
N LYS A 136 -1.98 -11.58 4.51
CA LYS A 136 -1.95 -12.25 3.20
C LYS A 136 -3.06 -11.74 2.29
N LYS A 137 -4.30 -11.67 2.79
CA LYS A 137 -5.44 -11.14 2.04
C LYS A 137 -5.18 -9.71 1.52
N LYS A 138 -4.56 -8.85 2.34
CA LYS A 138 -4.24 -7.48 1.93
C LYS A 138 -3.09 -7.41 0.94
N ILE A 139 -2.11 -8.31 1.03
CA ILE A 139 -1.10 -8.49 -0.01
C ILE A 139 -1.74 -8.84 -1.34
N ASP A 140 -2.56 -9.90 -1.35
CA ASP A 140 -3.22 -10.36 -2.58
C ASP A 140 -4.08 -9.23 -3.20
N THR A 141 -4.75 -8.45 -2.34
CA THR A 141 -5.60 -7.33 -2.77
C THR A 141 -4.78 -6.20 -3.42
N TYR A 142 -3.71 -5.72 -2.79
CA TYR A 142 -2.91 -4.65 -3.43
C TYR A 142 -2.22 -5.17 -4.69
N GLN A 143 -1.81 -6.44 -4.74
CA GLN A 143 -1.21 -7.02 -5.94
C GLN A 143 -2.21 -7.08 -7.11
N LEU A 144 -3.45 -7.49 -6.84
CA LEU A 144 -4.54 -7.48 -7.82
C LEU A 144 -4.77 -6.07 -8.39
N TYR A 145 -4.94 -5.07 -7.52
CA TYR A 145 -5.14 -3.70 -7.98
C TYR A 145 -3.89 -3.11 -8.64
N GLY A 146 -2.69 -3.59 -8.30
CA GLY A 146 -1.46 -3.23 -9.00
C GLY A 146 -1.46 -3.73 -10.45
N MET A 147 -2.02 -4.91 -10.72
CA MET A 147 -2.21 -5.41 -12.08
C MET A 147 -3.21 -4.57 -12.87
N GLU A 148 -4.34 -4.19 -12.25
CA GLU A 148 -5.32 -3.31 -12.86
C GLU A 148 -4.76 -1.91 -13.14
N LEU A 149 -3.97 -1.37 -12.21
CA LEU A 149 -3.27 -0.09 -12.40
C LEU A 149 -2.29 -0.16 -13.57
N ASN A 150 -1.51 -1.24 -13.72
CA ASN A 150 -0.61 -1.41 -14.85
C ASN A 150 -1.37 -1.38 -16.20
N ARG A 151 -2.54 -2.02 -16.27
CA ARG A 151 -3.42 -2.02 -17.45
C ARG A 151 -3.93 -0.61 -17.79
N VAL A 152 -4.31 0.17 -16.78
CA VAL A 152 -4.82 1.53 -16.97
C VAL A 152 -3.68 2.50 -17.32
N VAL A 153 -2.53 2.40 -16.66
CA VAL A 153 -1.35 3.24 -16.91
C VAL A 153 -0.80 3.06 -18.33
N SER A 154 -0.81 1.84 -18.89
CA SER A 154 -0.43 1.65 -20.30
C SER A 154 -1.37 2.40 -21.25
N THR A 155 -2.64 2.54 -20.89
CA THR A 155 -3.63 3.26 -21.70
C THR A 155 -3.48 4.78 -21.56
N LEU A 156 -3.07 5.28 -20.39
CA LEU A 156 -2.86 6.72 -20.14
C LEU A 156 -1.65 7.32 -20.88
N LYS A 157 -0.67 6.48 -21.27
CA LYS A 157 0.55 6.89 -21.99
C LYS A 157 0.35 7.06 -23.50
N HIS A 158 -0.76 6.58 -24.04
CA HIS A 158 -1.14 6.66 -25.45
C HIS A 158 -2.25 7.70 -25.66
#